data_AF-A0A7K7VS95-F1
#
_entry.id   AF-A0A7K7VS95-F1
#
_cell.length_a   1.000
_cell.length_b   1.000
_cell.length_c   1.000
_cell.angle_alpha   90.00
_cell.angle_beta   90.00
_cell.angle_gamma   90.00
#
_symmetry.space_group_name_H-M   'P 1'
#
loop_
_entity.id
_entity.type
_entity.pdbx_description
1 polymer ?
#
loop_
_entity_poly.entity_id
_entity_poly.type
_entity_poly.pdbx_seq_one_letter_code
_entity_poly.pdbx_strand_id
1 'polypeptide(L)'
;VEQHGVVDGIYRLSGVSSNIQRLRQEFEGERGAELRRDVYLQDVHCVSSLCKAYFRELPNPLLTYQLYDKFAVSPLARRGGTSGAAGGGAATGDGHPQDAVAVQLEEGRLVKIKEVLRELPAPHYR
;
A
#
# COMPACT_ATOMS: atom_id res chain seq x y z
N VAL A 1 13.45 9.35 -7.84
CA VAL A 1 13.21 9.14 -6.40
C VAL A 1 14.34 8.34 -5.78
N GLU A 2 14.71 7.17 -6.28
CA GLU A 2 15.80 6.36 -5.70
C GLU A 2 17.15 7.11 -5.57
N GLN A 3 17.51 7.91 -6.58
CA GLN A 3 18.79 8.63 -6.60
C GLN A 3 18.85 9.87 -5.69
N HIS A 4 17.73 10.53 -5.44
CA HIS A 4 17.68 11.87 -4.79
C HIS A 4 16.61 12.00 -3.70
N GLY A 5 15.84 10.94 -3.44
CA GLY A 5 14.63 10.94 -2.62
C GLY A 5 14.80 10.17 -1.31
N VAL A 6 16.03 9.82 -0.93
CA VAL A 6 16.36 9.37 0.43
C VAL A 6 16.37 10.59 1.35
N VAL A 7 15.19 11.17 1.53
CA VAL A 7 14.90 12.36 2.34
C VAL A 7 13.78 12.04 3.31
N ASP A 8 13.63 12.84 4.38
CA ASP A 8 12.58 12.59 5.36
C ASP A 8 11.19 12.66 4.72
N GLY A 9 10.33 11.72 5.10
CA GLY A 9 8.93 11.70 4.67
C GLY A 9 8.71 11.52 3.16
N ILE A 10 9.61 10.87 2.42
CA ILE A 10 9.34 10.51 1.02
C ILE A 10 8.04 9.68 0.93
N TYR A 11 7.20 9.98 -0.07
CA TYR A 11 5.81 9.48 -0.21
C TYR A 11 4.80 9.87 0.89
N ARG A 12 5.23 10.29 2.09
CA ARG A 12 4.36 10.84 3.14
C ARG A 12 4.05 12.32 2.91
N LEU A 13 5.10 13.13 2.71
CA LEU A 13 4.99 14.55 2.41
C LEU A 13 4.57 14.75 0.95
N SER A 14 3.82 15.82 0.71
CA SER A 14 3.38 16.23 -0.63
C SER A 14 4.32 17.31 -1.16
N GLY A 15 4.74 17.16 -2.42
CA GLY A 15 5.45 18.24 -3.12
C GLY A 15 4.57 19.43 -3.45
N VAL A 16 5.19 20.49 -3.96
CA VAL A 16 4.51 21.72 -4.32
C VAL A 16 3.56 21.47 -5.50
N SER A 17 2.28 21.86 -5.35
CA SER A 17 1.22 21.59 -6.33
C SER A 17 1.55 22.12 -7.74
N SER A 18 2.18 23.28 -7.85
CA SER A 18 2.59 23.85 -9.14
C SER A 18 3.67 23.02 -9.82
N ASN A 19 4.66 22.51 -9.06
CA ASN A 19 5.69 21.61 -9.59
C ASN A 19 5.09 20.28 -10.03
N ILE A 20 4.12 19.74 -9.29
CA ILE A 20 3.40 18.51 -9.66
C ILE A 20 2.64 18.70 -10.97
N GLN A 21 1.89 19.80 -11.12
CA GLN A 21 1.14 20.10 -12.34
C GLN A 21 2.06 20.34 -13.54
N ARG A 22 3.15 21.07 -13.35
CA ARG A 22 4.15 21.28 -14.39
C ARG A 22 4.76 19.96 -14.86
N LEU A 23 5.19 19.13 -13.91
CA LEU A 23 5.79 17.84 -14.22
C LEU A 23 4.79 16.92 -14.94
N ARG A 24 3.52 16.93 -14.54
CA ARG A 24 2.45 16.20 -15.26
C ARG A 24 2.36 16.64 -16.72
N GLN A 25 2.29 17.95 -16.98
CA GLN A 25 2.22 18.47 -18.36
C GLN A 25 3.45 18.07 -19.18
N GLU A 26 4.64 18.04 -18.58
CA GLU A 26 5.85 17.59 -19.25
C GLU A 26 5.83 16.10 -19.60
N PHE A 27 5.18 15.26 -18.79
CA PHE A 27 4.95 13.85 -19.10
C PHE A 27 3.88 13.62 -20.17
N GLU A 28 2.86 14.49 -20.23
CA GLU A 28 1.81 14.44 -21.25
C GLU A 28 2.29 14.99 -22.60
N GLY A 29 3.34 15.82 -22.62
CA GLY A 29 3.95 16.36 -23.83
C GLY A 29 4.90 15.37 -24.54
N GLU A 30 5.14 15.60 -25.83
CA GLU A 30 5.97 14.71 -26.67
C GLU A 30 7.48 14.71 -26.31
N ARG A 31 7.96 15.71 -25.58
CA ARG A 31 9.39 15.88 -25.27
C ARG A 31 9.89 15.00 -24.12
N GLY A 32 8.99 14.37 -23.36
CA GLY A 32 9.31 13.64 -22.14
C GLY A 32 9.71 14.57 -20.99
N ALA A 33 9.39 14.16 -19.77
CA ALA A 33 9.70 14.93 -18.57
C ALA A 33 11.18 14.78 -18.16
N GLU A 34 11.82 15.92 -17.87
CA GLU A 34 13.22 15.94 -17.46
C GLU A 34 13.32 16.09 -15.94
N LEU A 35 13.41 14.96 -15.25
CA LEU A 35 13.44 14.89 -13.78
C LEU A 35 14.72 15.44 -13.13
N ARG A 36 15.76 15.75 -13.92
CA ARG A 36 17.07 16.24 -13.44
C ARG A 36 17.14 17.77 -13.31
N ARG A 37 16.06 18.49 -13.63
CA ARG A 37 16.02 19.94 -13.46
C ARG A 37 16.06 20.30 -11.98
N ASP A 38 16.76 21.39 -11.66
CA ASP A 38 16.95 21.85 -10.28
C ASP A 38 15.62 22.02 -9.53
N VAL A 39 14.57 22.48 -10.22
CA VAL A 39 13.22 22.63 -9.67
C VAL A 39 12.70 21.33 -9.04
N TYR A 40 12.93 20.18 -9.67
CA TYR A 40 12.46 18.88 -9.20
C TYR A 40 13.43 18.22 -8.22
N LEU A 41 14.73 18.57 -8.28
CA LEU A 41 15.72 18.11 -7.31
C LEU A 41 15.53 18.80 -5.96
N GLN A 42 15.17 20.09 -5.96
CA GLN A 42 14.84 20.85 -4.75
C GLN A 42 13.50 20.42 -4.13
N ASP A 43 12.56 19.91 -4.94
CA ASP A 43 11.26 19.42 -4.51
C ASP A 43 11.03 17.97 -4.96
N VAL A 44 11.84 17.04 -4.42
CA VAL A 44 11.72 15.62 -4.77
C VAL A 44 10.36 15.02 -4.41
N HIS A 45 9.64 15.65 -3.46
CA HIS A 45 8.30 15.25 -3.09
C HIS A 45 7.30 15.41 -4.25
N CYS A 46 7.52 16.35 -5.18
CA CYS A 46 6.63 16.51 -6.34
C CYS A 46 6.67 15.29 -7.26
N VAL A 47 7.85 14.70 -7.46
CA VAL A 47 8.04 13.47 -8.25
C VAL A 47 7.33 12.30 -7.57
N SER A 48 7.46 12.18 -6.25
CA SER A 48 6.77 11.13 -5.48
C SER A 48 5.25 11.30 -5.50
N SER A 49 4.74 12.55 -5.42
CA SER A 49 3.32 12.87 -5.52
C SER A 49 2.74 12.55 -6.89
N LEU A 50 3.47 12.87 -7.96
CA LEU A 50 3.03 12.53 -9.32
C LEU A 50 3.00 11.02 -9.54
N CYS A 51 4.02 10.31 -9.05
CA CYS A 51 4.07 8.84 -9.11
C CYS A 51 2.87 8.21 -8.38
N LYS A 52 2.50 8.71 -7.18
CA LYS A 52 1.28 8.28 -6.48
C LYS A 52 0.01 8.58 -7.29
N ALA A 53 -0.07 9.77 -7.88
CA ALA A 53 -1.22 10.17 -8.68
C ALA A 53 -1.42 9.25 -9.89
N TYR A 54 -0.33 8.88 -10.57
CA TYR A 54 -0.36 7.95 -11.69
C TYR A 54 -1.03 6.62 -11.32
N PHE A 55 -0.61 5.97 -10.23
CA PHE A 55 -1.22 4.70 -9.79
C PHE A 55 -2.69 4.83 -9.40
N ARG A 56 -3.10 6.00 -8.89
CA ARG A 56 -4.50 6.26 -8.51
C ARG A 56 -5.39 6.55 -9.72
N GLU A 57 -4.81 7.08 -10.79
CA GLU A 57 -5.53 7.44 -12.02
C GLU A 57 -5.65 6.28 -13.01
N LEU A 58 -5.02 5.13 -12.72
CA LEU A 58 -5.19 3.93 -13.54
C LEU A 58 -6.68 3.50 -13.54
N PRO A 59 -7.24 3.13 -14.71
CA PRO A 59 -8.62 2.63 -14.81
C PRO A 59 -8.89 1.40 -13.94
N ASN A 60 -7.87 0.59 -13.72
CA ASN A 60 -7.88 -0.54 -12.80
C ASN A 60 -6.76 -0.32 -11.78
N PRO A 61 -7.03 -0.34 -10.46
CA PRO A 61 -5.99 -0.20 -9.46
C PRO A 61 -4.91 -1.26 -9.68
N LEU A 62 -3.68 -0.96 -9.25
CA LEU A 62 -2.53 -1.83 -9.44
C LEU A 62 -2.78 -3.27 -8.92
N LEU A 63 -3.44 -3.39 -7.77
CA LEU A 63 -3.79 -4.68 -7.16
C LEU A 63 -5.04 -5.34 -7.75
N THR A 64 -5.70 -4.69 -8.71
CA THR A 64 -6.96 -5.08 -9.36
C THR A 64 -8.14 -5.31 -8.41
N TYR A 65 -9.34 -4.92 -8.82
CA TYR A 65 -10.53 -5.13 -7.98
C TYR A 65 -10.81 -6.62 -7.69
N GLN A 66 -10.49 -7.50 -8.66
CA GLN A 66 -10.76 -8.94 -8.57
C GLN A 66 -9.92 -9.67 -7.51
N LEU A 67 -8.74 -9.12 -7.18
CA LEU A 67 -7.83 -9.72 -6.21
C LEU A 67 -7.88 -9.00 -4.86
N TYR A 68 -8.61 -7.89 -4.75
CA TYR A 68 -8.70 -7.11 -3.53
C TYR A 68 -9.20 -7.96 -2.35
N ASP A 69 -10.24 -8.76 -2.55
CA ASP A 69 -10.75 -9.66 -1.50
C ASP A 69 -9.69 -10.67 -1.07
N LYS A 70 -8.88 -11.18 -2.00
CA LYS A 70 -7.79 -12.12 -1.71
C LYS A 70 -6.65 -11.47 -0.92
N PHE A 71 -6.38 -10.19 -1.16
CA PHE A 71 -5.44 -9.39 -0.35
C PHE A 71 -6.05 -8.97 1.01
N ALA A 72 -7.36 -8.73 1.06
CA ALA A 72 -8.09 -8.25 2.22
C ALA A 72 -8.52 -9.36 3.18
N VAL A 73 -8.33 -10.65 2.85
CA VAL A 73 -8.49 -11.77 3.79
C VAL A 73 -7.38 -11.71 4.86
N SER A 74 -7.52 -10.71 5.73
CA SER A 74 -7.06 -10.68 7.10
C SER A 74 -8.22 -11.19 7.96
N PRO A 75 -8.00 -12.09 8.94
CA PRO A 75 -9.05 -12.88 9.58
C PRO A 75 -10.01 -12.12 10.52
N LEU A 76 -10.13 -10.79 10.40
CA LEU A 76 -10.99 -9.98 11.25
C LEU A 76 -12.50 -10.08 10.93
N ALA A 77 -12.94 -11.11 10.20
CA ALA A 77 -14.30 -11.20 9.68
C ALA A 77 -15.01 -12.54 9.96
N ARG A 78 -14.65 -13.29 11.01
CA ARG A 78 -15.52 -14.36 11.54
C ARG A 78 -15.52 -14.44 13.06
N ARG A 79 -16.18 -13.48 13.71
CA ARG A 79 -16.87 -13.77 14.99
C ARG A 79 -18.05 -12.84 15.18
N GLY A 80 -19.14 -13.15 14.49
CA GLY A 80 -20.43 -12.49 14.64
C GLY A 80 -21.56 -13.46 14.36
N GLY A 81 -21.69 -14.50 15.19
CA GLY A 81 -22.75 -15.50 15.07
C GLY A 81 -22.58 -16.65 16.05
N THR A 82 -23.07 -16.49 17.27
CA THR A 82 -24.08 -17.37 17.88
C THR A 82 -24.45 -16.85 19.27
N SER A 83 -25.75 -16.75 19.48
CA SER A 83 -26.49 -16.46 20.70
C SER A 83 -26.19 -17.44 21.84
N GLY A 84 -26.25 -16.96 23.09
CA GLY A 84 -26.68 -17.77 24.23
C GLY A 84 -25.80 -17.76 25.49
N ALA A 85 -26.36 -17.11 26.53
CA ALA A 85 -26.34 -17.52 27.94
C ALA A 85 -25.05 -17.52 28.81
N ALA A 86 -25.18 -16.76 29.91
CA ALA A 86 -24.84 -17.09 31.30
C ALA A 86 -23.38 -17.02 31.81
N GLY A 87 -23.26 -16.37 32.98
CA GLY A 87 -22.39 -16.83 34.06
C GLY A 87 -21.12 -16.01 34.30
N GLY A 88 -21.03 -15.39 35.48
CA GLY A 88 -19.85 -14.65 35.94
C GLY A 88 -18.71 -15.54 36.43
N GLY A 89 -17.62 -14.90 36.87
CA GLY A 89 -16.51 -15.56 37.55
C GLY A 89 -15.20 -14.83 37.31
N ALA A 90 -14.66 -14.25 38.37
CA ALA A 90 -13.39 -13.54 38.36
C ALA A 90 -12.18 -14.49 38.44
N ALA A 91 -11.06 -13.97 37.95
CA ALA A 91 -9.69 -14.20 38.39
C ALA A 91 -8.83 -15.32 37.76
N THR A 92 -7.60 -14.88 37.49
CA THR A 92 -6.29 -15.56 37.60
C THR A 92 -5.70 -16.24 36.36
N GLY A 93 -4.57 -15.67 35.92
CA GLY A 93 -3.39 -16.32 35.32
C GLY A 93 -3.59 -17.22 34.11
N ASP A 94 -3.16 -16.78 32.93
CA ASP A 94 -2.39 -17.59 31.99
C ASP A 94 -1.87 -16.72 30.84
N GLY A 95 -0.73 -17.10 30.26
CA GLY A 95 -0.11 -16.38 29.14
C GLY A 95 -1.12 -16.17 28.01
N HIS A 96 -1.21 -14.95 27.49
CA HIS A 96 -2.18 -14.60 26.46
C HIS A 96 -1.97 -15.51 25.22
N PRO A 97 -2.94 -16.35 24.83
CA PRO A 97 -2.86 -17.14 23.60
C PRO A 97 -2.86 -16.27 22.33
N GLN A 98 -3.02 -14.96 22.48
CA GLN A 98 -3.07 -13.99 21.39
C GLN A 98 -1.70 -13.77 20.74
N ASP A 99 -0.61 -13.87 21.50
CA ASP A 99 0.75 -13.69 20.96
C ASP A 99 1.15 -14.88 20.07
N ALA A 100 0.77 -16.10 20.42
CA ALA A 100 1.01 -17.28 19.59
C ALA A 100 0.19 -17.25 18.29
N VAL A 101 -1.07 -16.78 18.32
CA VAL A 101 -1.91 -16.67 17.12
C VAL A 101 -1.42 -15.56 16.19
N ALA A 102 -0.92 -14.44 16.73
CA ALA A 102 -0.34 -13.37 15.92
C ALA A 102 0.93 -13.82 15.18
N VAL A 103 1.76 -14.65 15.81
CA VAL A 103 3.00 -15.17 15.23
C VAL A 103 2.75 -16.29 14.22
N GLN A 104 1.79 -17.20 14.46
CA GLN A 104 1.37 -18.21 13.46
C GLN A 104 0.71 -17.59 12.22
N LEU A 105 0.13 -16.40 12.36
CA LEU A 105 -0.52 -15.65 11.28
C LEU A 105 0.49 -15.05 10.28
N GLU A 106 1.74 -14.84 10.67
CA GLU A 106 2.76 -14.19 9.83
C GLU A 106 3.31 -15.13 8.73
N GLU A 107 3.62 -16.38 9.07
CA GLU A 107 4.31 -17.31 8.16
C GLU A 107 3.50 -17.66 6.91
N GLY A 108 2.17 -17.77 7.03
CA GLY A 108 1.28 -18.08 5.91
C GLY A 108 0.84 -16.86 5.09
N ARG A 109 0.96 -15.63 5.62
CA ARG A 109 0.50 -14.41 4.94
C ARG A 109 1.37 -14.05 3.76
N LEU A 110 2.69 -14.16 3.92
CA LEU A 110 3.62 -13.87 2.81
C LEU A 110 3.45 -14.86 1.66
N VAL A 111 3.16 -16.13 1.96
CA VAL A 111 2.89 -17.17 0.96
C VAL A 111 1.60 -16.85 0.20
N LYS A 112 0.51 -16.51 0.89
CA LYS A 112 -0.75 -16.09 0.26
C LYS A 112 -0.58 -14.83 -0.58
N ILE A 113 0.12 -13.82 -0.07
CA ILE A 113 0.41 -12.60 -0.84
C ILE A 113 1.20 -12.95 -2.10
N LYS A 114 2.22 -13.81 -2.02
CA LYS A 114 2.97 -14.28 -3.19
C LYS A 114 2.11 -15.06 -4.19
N GLU A 115 1.16 -15.88 -3.73
CA GLU A 115 0.23 -16.60 -4.59
C GLU A 115 -0.69 -15.63 -5.33
N VAL A 116 -1.29 -14.67 -4.62
CA VAL A 116 -2.18 -13.67 -5.23
C VAL A 116 -1.41 -12.77 -6.19
N LEU A 117 -0.16 -12.42 -5.87
CA LEU A 117 0.71 -11.65 -6.76
C LEU A 117 1.00 -12.39 -8.09
N ARG A 118 1.03 -13.74 -8.10
CA ARG A 118 1.18 -14.53 -9.35
C ARG A 118 -0.06 -14.50 -10.23
N GLU A 119 -1.23 -14.17 -9.69
CA GLU A 119 -2.47 -14.05 -10.46
C GLU A 119 -2.63 -12.68 -11.14
N LEU A 120 -1.80 -11.70 -10.79
CA LEU A 120 -1.81 -10.39 -11.45
C LEU A 120 -1.38 -10.52 -12.91
N PRO A 121 -2.00 -9.76 -13.84
CA PRO A 121 -1.53 -9.67 -15.21
C PRO A 121 -0.04 -9.31 -15.26
N ALA A 122 0.71 -9.92 -16.18
CA ALA A 122 2.14 -9.67 -16.38
C ALA A 122 2.57 -8.17 -16.36
N PRO A 123 1.81 -7.20 -16.93
CA PRO A 123 2.19 -5.79 -16.83
C PRO A 123 2.12 -5.18 -15.41
N HIS A 124 1.42 -5.81 -14.46
CA HIS A 124 1.25 -5.31 -13.08
C HIS A 124 2.24 -5.91 -12.08
N TYR A 125 3.01 -6.93 -12.47
CA TYR A 125 3.89 -7.71 -11.59
C TYR A 125 5.37 -7.67 -11.99
N ARG A 126 5.76 -6.82 -12.94
CA ARG A 126 7.11 -6.79 -13.50
C ARG A 126 8.12 -6.06 -12.63
#